data_AF-A0A376SAQ8-F1
#
_entry.id   AF-A0A376SAQ8-F1
#
_cell.length_a   1.000
_cell.length_b   1.000
_cell.length_c   1.000
_cell.angle_alpha   90.00
_cell.angle_beta   90.00
_cell.angle_gamma   90.00
#
_symmetry.space_group_name_H-M   'P 1'
#
loop_
_entity.id
_entity.type
_entity.pdbx_description
1 polymer ?
#
loop_
_entity_poly.entity_id
_entity_poly.type
_entity_poly.pdbx_seq_one_letter_code
_entity_poly.pdbx_strand_id
1 'polypeptide(L)'
;MFDDIVTNEQIQKRAEGISSYYDELIEMTSYWHLLGEGTHTVNGKTVTVSLRELKKKLYLCLMSVNALEAIRFYVSFACSFAFAERELMEGNAKIIRLIARDEALHLTGTQHMLNLLRSGADDPEMAEIAEECKQECYDLFVQAAQQEKDWADYLFRDGSMIGLNKDILCQYVEYITNIRMQAVGLDLPFQTRSNPIPVDQYLAGV
;
A
#
# COMPACT_ATOMS: atom_id res chain seq x y z
N MET A 1 -13.69 15.04 -14.72
CA MET A 1 -12.43 14.36 -14.35
C MET A 1 -12.27 14.38 -12.83
N PHE A 2 -12.14 15.53 -12.17
CA PHE A 2 -12.06 15.60 -10.69
C PHE A 2 -13.26 14.99 -9.96
N ASP A 3 -14.50 15.28 -10.38
CA ASP A 3 -15.69 14.71 -9.74
C ASP A 3 -15.77 13.18 -9.88
N ASP A 4 -15.25 12.64 -10.99
CA ASP A 4 -15.24 11.20 -11.25
C ASP A 4 -14.28 10.46 -10.32
N ILE A 5 -13.19 11.11 -9.87
CA ILE A 5 -12.29 10.54 -8.86
C ILE A 5 -13.06 10.26 -7.55
N VAL A 6 -14.02 11.12 -7.22
CA VAL A 6 -14.81 11.01 -5.99
C VAL A 6 -15.96 10.03 -6.15
N THR A 7 -16.55 9.88 -7.33
CA THR A 7 -17.80 9.11 -7.52
C THR A 7 -17.62 7.77 -8.24
N ASN A 8 -16.46 7.50 -8.83
CA ASN A 8 -16.23 6.25 -9.56
C ASN A 8 -16.11 5.06 -8.59
N GLU A 9 -17.04 4.11 -8.72
CA GLU A 9 -17.13 2.94 -7.85
C GLU A 9 -15.84 2.11 -7.79
N GLN A 10 -15.12 1.96 -8.91
CA GLN A 10 -13.89 1.13 -8.92
C GLN A 10 -12.69 1.88 -8.33
N ILE A 11 -12.72 3.23 -8.33
CA ILE A 11 -11.73 4.04 -7.61
C ILE A 11 -12.05 4.04 -6.11
N GLN A 12 -13.32 4.26 -5.73
CA GLN A 12 -13.76 4.26 -4.34
C GLN A 12 -13.43 2.95 -3.61
N LYS A 13 -13.68 1.79 -4.24
CA LYS A 13 -13.33 0.48 -3.65
C LYS A 13 -11.87 0.33 -3.24
N ARG A 14 -10.96 1.03 -3.92
CA ARG A 14 -9.52 1.05 -3.56
C ARG A 14 -9.23 2.09 -2.48
N ALA A 15 -9.91 3.23 -2.52
CA ALA A 15 -9.70 4.32 -1.58
C ALA A 15 -10.27 4.05 -0.19
N GLU A 16 -11.47 3.46 -0.08
CA GLU A 16 -12.17 3.23 1.20
C GLU A 16 -11.34 2.40 2.19
N GLY A 17 -10.69 1.34 1.70
CA GLY A 17 -9.85 0.50 2.55
C GLY A 17 -8.54 1.16 2.99
N ILE A 18 -8.07 2.19 2.29
CA ILE A 18 -6.84 2.92 2.63
C ILE A 18 -7.16 4.03 3.63
N SER A 19 -8.23 4.79 3.40
CA SER A 19 -8.63 5.88 4.29
C SER A 19 -9.01 5.36 5.68
N SER A 20 -9.65 4.19 5.78
CA SER A 20 -10.07 3.62 7.07
C SER A 20 -8.91 3.41 8.04
N TYR A 21 -7.72 2.97 7.58
CA TYR A 21 -6.56 2.82 8.46
C TYR A 21 -6.07 4.15 9.04
N TYR A 22 -6.11 5.21 8.24
CA TYR A 22 -5.79 6.56 8.71
C TYR A 22 -6.85 7.09 9.67
N ASP A 23 -8.14 6.97 9.30
CA ASP A 23 -9.25 7.49 10.09
C ASP A 23 -9.31 6.85 11.48
N GLU A 24 -9.18 5.51 11.55
CA GLU A 24 -9.15 4.77 12.80
C GLU A 24 -7.95 5.14 13.69
N LEU A 25 -6.78 5.33 13.08
CA LEU A 25 -5.58 5.76 13.79
C LEU A 25 -5.76 7.19 14.36
N ILE A 26 -6.28 8.11 13.56
CA ILE A 26 -6.53 9.51 13.95
C ILE A 26 -7.56 9.59 15.09
N GLU A 27 -8.65 8.84 14.98
CA GLU A 27 -9.69 8.78 16.01
C GLU A 27 -9.12 8.23 17.33
N MET A 28 -8.41 7.10 17.28
CA MET A 28 -7.84 6.49 18.49
C MET A 28 -6.73 7.36 19.11
N THR A 29 -5.92 8.03 18.28
CA THR A 29 -4.91 9.00 18.73
C THR A 29 -5.57 10.18 19.45
N SER A 30 -6.71 10.65 18.93
CA SER A 30 -7.48 11.74 19.56
C SER A 30 -8.02 11.32 20.92
N TYR A 31 -8.57 10.10 21.03
CA TYR A 31 -9.00 9.57 22.34
C TYR A 31 -7.84 9.42 23.31
N TRP A 32 -6.68 8.93 22.86
CA TRP A 32 -5.50 8.80 23.69
C TRP A 32 -4.98 10.13 24.20
N HIS A 33 -4.88 11.15 23.34
CA HIS A 33 -4.45 12.49 23.74
C HIS A 33 -5.42 13.18 24.72
N LEU A 34 -6.73 12.98 24.55
CA LEU A 34 -7.74 13.65 25.37
C LEU A 34 -8.01 12.95 26.70
N LEU A 35 -8.03 11.62 26.71
CA LEU A 35 -8.49 10.82 27.85
C LEU A 35 -7.37 10.03 28.53
N GLY A 36 -6.27 9.75 27.84
CA GLY A 36 -5.24 8.82 28.30
C GLY A 36 -5.71 7.36 28.34
N GLU A 37 -4.82 6.45 28.72
CA GLU A 37 -5.16 5.02 28.87
C GLU A 37 -6.20 4.77 29.96
N GLY A 38 -7.11 3.83 29.72
CA GLY A 38 -8.13 3.42 30.68
C GLY A 38 -9.51 3.23 30.07
N THR A 39 -10.50 3.01 30.94
CA THR A 39 -11.90 2.88 30.57
C THR A 39 -12.64 4.16 30.95
N HIS A 40 -13.18 4.84 29.95
CA HIS A 40 -13.84 6.14 30.09
C HIS A 40 -15.33 6.03 29.77
N THR A 41 -16.11 7.04 30.16
CA THR A 41 -17.52 7.16 29.76
C THR A 41 -17.72 8.47 29.01
N VAL A 42 -18.08 8.39 27.73
CA VAL A 42 -18.34 9.54 26.86
C VAL A 42 -19.78 9.47 26.39
N ASN A 43 -20.60 10.48 26.72
CA ASN A 43 -22.02 10.52 26.37
C ASN A 43 -22.81 9.25 26.77
N GLY A 44 -22.47 8.67 27.93
CA GLY A 44 -23.09 7.43 28.42
C GLY A 44 -22.61 6.13 27.75
N LYS A 45 -21.63 6.19 26.83
CA LYS A 45 -20.99 5.02 26.24
C LYS A 45 -19.61 4.78 26.86
N THR A 46 -19.29 3.52 27.12
CA THR A 46 -17.96 3.11 27.56
C THR A 46 -16.97 3.17 26.39
N VAL A 47 -15.85 3.84 26.58
CA VAL A 47 -14.74 3.95 25.61
C VAL A 47 -13.48 3.44 26.28
N THR A 48 -12.89 2.38 25.75
CA THR A 48 -11.62 1.83 26.25
C THR A 48 -10.48 2.34 25.37
N VAL A 49 -9.51 3.00 26.00
CA VAL A 49 -8.31 3.51 25.35
C VAL A 49 -7.13 2.66 25.84
N SER A 50 -6.45 2.01 24.89
CA SER A 50 -5.27 1.19 25.15
C SER A 50 -4.12 1.65 24.27
N LEU A 51 -2.97 1.92 24.87
CA LEU A 51 -1.78 2.26 24.09
C LEU A 51 -1.33 1.10 23.20
N ARG A 52 -1.49 -0.15 23.66
CA ARG A 52 -1.20 -1.35 22.87
C ARG A 52 -2.05 -1.42 21.59
N GLU A 53 -3.35 -1.19 21.70
CA GLU A 53 -4.23 -1.14 20.51
C GLU A 53 -3.89 0.03 19.60
N LEU A 54 -3.56 1.21 20.15
CA LEU A 54 -3.12 2.36 19.35
C LEU A 54 -1.83 2.05 18.58
N LYS A 55 -0.86 1.40 19.22
CA LYS A 55 0.38 0.91 18.61
C LYS A 55 0.09 -0.09 17.48
N LYS A 56 -0.84 -1.04 17.70
CA LYS A 56 -1.29 -1.96 16.65
C LYS A 56 -1.91 -1.21 15.46
N LYS A 57 -2.77 -0.22 15.70
CA LYS A 57 -3.36 0.62 14.65
C LYS A 57 -2.31 1.40 13.87
N LEU A 58 -1.30 1.94 14.54
CA LEU A 58 -0.17 2.60 13.90
C LEU A 58 0.59 1.62 13.00
N TYR A 59 0.90 0.42 13.49
CA TYR A 59 1.64 -0.58 12.72
C TYR A 59 0.87 -1.02 11.46
N LEU A 60 -0.42 -1.33 11.59
CA LEU A 60 -1.28 -1.68 10.46
C LEU A 60 -1.43 -0.54 9.46
N CYS A 61 -1.55 0.71 9.94
CA CYS A 61 -1.58 1.88 9.09
C CYS A 61 -0.27 2.02 8.28
N LEU A 62 0.89 1.88 8.92
CA LEU A 62 2.19 1.91 8.23
C LEU A 62 2.34 0.78 7.21
N MET A 63 1.83 -0.42 7.51
CA MET A 63 1.79 -1.54 6.56
C MET A 63 0.90 -1.22 5.34
N SER A 64 -0.27 -0.62 5.57
CA SER A 64 -1.18 -0.15 4.51
C SER A 64 -0.54 0.93 3.63
N VAL A 65 0.15 1.90 4.24
CA VAL A 65 0.89 2.94 3.52
C VAL A 65 2.03 2.35 2.71
N ASN A 66 2.81 1.42 3.27
CA ASN A 66 3.85 0.75 2.50
C ASN A 66 3.27 -0.02 1.30
N ALA A 67 2.12 -0.68 1.43
CA ALA A 67 1.46 -1.33 0.30
C ALA A 67 0.96 -0.30 -0.74
N LEU A 68 0.44 0.85 -0.32
CA LEU A 68 0.06 1.94 -1.22
C LEU A 68 1.27 2.45 -2.03
N GLU A 69 2.37 2.82 -1.36
CA GLU A 69 3.55 3.39 -2.02
C GLU A 69 4.34 2.37 -2.83
N ALA A 70 4.53 1.17 -2.29
CA ALA A 70 5.43 0.19 -2.86
C ALA A 70 4.79 -0.76 -3.88
N ILE A 71 3.45 -0.87 -3.89
CA ILE A 71 2.69 -1.75 -4.80
C ILE A 71 1.76 -0.92 -5.69
N ARG A 72 0.78 -0.21 -5.13
CA ARG A 72 -0.29 0.44 -5.93
C ARG A 72 0.26 1.51 -6.87
N PHE A 73 1.13 2.38 -6.36
CA PHE A 73 1.79 3.37 -7.22
C PHE A 73 2.63 2.70 -8.32
N TYR A 74 3.38 1.64 -8.01
CA TYR A 74 4.19 0.94 -9.01
C TYR A 74 3.35 0.27 -10.11
N VAL A 75 2.18 -0.28 -9.77
CA VAL A 75 1.20 -0.79 -10.74
C VAL A 75 0.71 0.36 -11.66
N SER A 76 0.45 1.54 -11.09
CA SER A 76 0.08 2.73 -11.87
C SER A 76 1.22 3.24 -12.78
N PHE A 77 2.48 3.12 -12.34
CA PHE A 77 3.65 3.49 -13.11
C PHE A 77 3.85 2.56 -14.29
N ALA A 78 3.67 1.25 -14.11
CA ALA A 78 3.69 0.28 -15.20
C ALA A 78 2.70 0.64 -16.31
N CYS A 79 1.48 1.05 -15.94
CA CYS A 79 0.48 1.52 -16.90
C CYS A 79 0.93 2.79 -17.63
N SER A 80 1.48 3.75 -16.90
CA SER A 80 1.93 5.03 -17.47
C SER A 80 3.11 4.86 -18.44
N PHE A 81 4.10 4.04 -18.08
CA PHE A 81 5.29 3.81 -18.90
C PHE A 81 5.01 2.90 -20.10
N ALA A 82 3.97 2.06 -20.05
CA ALA A 82 3.53 1.31 -21.24
C ALA A 82 3.09 2.23 -22.40
N PHE A 83 2.59 3.44 -22.12
CA PHE A 83 2.38 4.45 -23.16
C PHE A 83 3.70 5.07 -23.64
N ALA A 84 4.64 5.33 -22.73
CA ALA A 84 5.94 5.91 -23.06
C ALA A 84 6.77 5.01 -23.99
N GLU A 85 6.73 3.69 -23.79
CA GLU A 85 7.33 2.67 -24.68
C GLU A 85 6.84 2.76 -26.14
N ARG A 86 5.68 3.39 -26.34
CA ARG A 86 5.06 3.58 -27.65
C ARG A 86 5.25 5.00 -28.18
N GLU A 87 6.15 5.78 -27.56
CA GLU A 87 6.39 7.20 -27.87
C GLU A 87 5.11 8.06 -27.69
N LEU A 88 4.23 7.63 -26.77
CA LEU A 88 2.99 8.32 -26.44
C LEU A 88 3.04 8.87 -25.01
N MET A 89 2.34 9.99 -24.79
CA MET A 89 2.18 10.60 -23.45
C MET A 89 3.52 10.92 -22.76
N GLU A 90 4.57 11.24 -23.52
CA GLU A 90 5.93 11.44 -22.99
C GLU A 90 6.02 12.54 -21.91
N GLY A 91 5.20 13.59 -22.03
CA GLY A 91 5.11 14.64 -21.02
C GLY A 91 4.64 14.09 -19.66
N ASN A 92 3.60 13.24 -19.69
CA ASN A 92 3.14 12.52 -18.49
C ASN A 92 4.23 11.57 -17.99
N ALA A 93 4.88 10.82 -18.87
CA ALA A 93 5.96 9.90 -18.48
C ALA A 93 7.13 10.60 -17.78
N LYS A 94 7.50 11.81 -18.22
CA LYS A 94 8.53 12.64 -17.56
C LYS A 94 8.12 13.04 -16.13
N ILE A 95 6.84 13.38 -15.91
CA ILE A 95 6.30 13.70 -14.59
C ILE A 95 6.27 12.44 -13.72
N ILE A 96 5.74 11.33 -14.23
CA ILE A 96 5.67 10.06 -13.50
C ILE A 96 7.06 9.56 -13.10
N ARG A 97 8.10 9.79 -13.91
CA ARG A 97 9.48 9.45 -13.54
C ARG A 97 9.98 10.22 -12.31
N LEU A 98 9.60 11.50 -12.18
CA LEU A 98 9.94 12.29 -10.99
C LEU A 98 9.16 11.79 -9.77
N ILE A 99 7.87 11.50 -9.93
CA ILE A 99 7.03 10.94 -8.85
C ILE A 99 7.58 9.58 -8.38
N ALA A 100 7.87 8.68 -9.31
CA ALA A 100 8.42 7.36 -8.98
C ALA A 100 9.75 7.46 -8.22
N ARG A 101 10.56 8.47 -8.54
CA ARG A 101 11.80 8.77 -7.80
C ARG A 101 11.53 9.09 -6.34
N ASP A 102 10.54 9.93 -6.10
CA ASP A 102 10.17 10.34 -4.75
C ASP A 102 9.50 9.17 -4.00
N GLU A 103 8.68 8.35 -4.68
CA GLU A 103 8.04 7.17 -4.07
C GLU A 103 9.01 6.08 -3.63
N ALA A 104 10.18 5.97 -4.28
CA ALA A 104 11.22 5.07 -3.77
C ALA A 104 11.78 5.53 -2.42
N LEU A 105 11.83 6.84 -2.15
CA LEU A 105 12.22 7.37 -0.84
C LEU A 105 11.10 7.11 0.17
N HIS A 106 9.84 7.33 -0.20
CA HIS A 106 8.69 7.11 0.69
C HIS A 106 8.56 5.65 1.12
N LEU A 107 8.65 4.71 0.17
CA LEU A 107 8.62 3.28 0.51
C LEU A 107 9.86 2.87 1.32
N THR A 108 11.05 3.43 1.04
CA THR A 108 12.24 3.13 1.83
C THR A 108 12.08 3.60 3.28
N GLY A 109 11.49 4.78 3.46
CA GLY A 109 11.16 5.32 4.79
C GLY A 109 10.23 4.42 5.57
N THR A 110 9.09 4.02 4.97
CA THR A 110 8.12 3.15 5.65
C THR A 110 8.67 1.74 5.91
N GLN A 111 9.44 1.16 4.98
CA GLN A 111 10.14 -0.12 5.24
C GLN A 111 11.11 -0.02 6.41
N HIS A 112 11.85 1.08 6.54
CA HIS A 112 12.74 1.29 7.68
C HIS A 112 11.98 1.37 9.00
N MET A 113 10.90 2.17 9.04
CA MET A 113 10.03 2.27 10.22
C MET A 113 9.49 0.89 10.63
N LEU A 114 8.88 0.15 9.70
CA LEU A 114 8.30 -1.16 9.95
C LEU A 114 9.33 -2.17 10.46
N ASN A 115 10.53 -2.18 9.86
CA ASN A 115 11.61 -3.09 10.23
C ASN A 115 12.20 -2.74 11.61
N LEU A 116 12.35 -1.44 11.94
CA LEU A 116 12.79 -1.01 13.28
C LEU A 116 11.77 -1.43 14.34
N LEU A 117 10.48 -1.14 14.12
CA LEU A 117 9.40 -1.44 15.05
C LEU A 117 9.29 -2.95 15.32
N ARG A 118 9.27 -3.79 14.26
CA ARG A 118 9.13 -5.25 14.43
C ARG A 118 10.37 -5.92 15.03
N SER A 119 11.54 -5.29 14.92
CA SER A 119 12.78 -5.85 15.47
C SER A 119 12.85 -5.78 17.00
N GLY A 120 12.07 -4.88 17.61
CA GLY A 120 12.12 -4.59 19.04
C GLY A 120 13.30 -3.72 19.48
N ALA A 121 14.15 -3.28 18.55
CA ALA A 121 15.27 -2.38 18.85
C ALA A 121 14.81 -0.98 19.25
N ASP A 122 13.66 -0.54 18.74
CA ASP A 122 13.05 0.78 19.04
C ASP A 122 12.07 0.69 20.21
N ASP A 123 11.12 -0.25 20.14
CA ASP A 123 10.13 -0.51 21.17
C ASP A 123 9.87 -2.04 21.29
N PRO A 124 10.23 -2.68 22.42
CA PRO A 124 10.00 -4.12 22.61
C PRO A 124 8.53 -4.53 22.51
N GLU A 125 7.59 -3.66 22.93
CA GLU A 125 6.16 -3.97 22.83
C GLU A 125 5.70 -4.00 21.38
N MET A 126 6.26 -3.14 20.52
CA MET A 126 5.95 -3.14 19.08
C MET A 126 6.40 -4.42 18.39
N ALA A 127 7.47 -5.08 18.85
CA ALA A 127 7.87 -6.37 18.32
C ALA A 127 6.83 -7.46 18.62
N GLU A 128 6.29 -7.49 19.84
CA GLU A 128 5.20 -8.41 20.21
C GLU A 128 3.95 -8.15 19.38
N ILE A 129 3.53 -6.88 19.26
CA ILE A 129 2.37 -6.47 18.48
C ILE A 129 2.54 -6.86 17.01
N ALA A 130 3.72 -6.63 16.43
CA ALA A 130 4.02 -6.96 15.05
C ALA A 130 3.90 -8.47 14.79
N GLU A 131 4.36 -9.30 15.72
CA GLU A 131 4.21 -10.76 15.62
C GLU A 131 2.74 -11.18 15.78
N GLU A 132 2.01 -10.60 16.74
CA GLU A 132 0.58 -10.87 16.97
C GLU A 132 -0.29 -10.55 15.76
N CYS A 133 0.00 -9.45 15.05
CA CYS A 133 -0.75 -9.03 13.87
C CYS A 133 -0.10 -9.45 12.54
N LYS A 134 0.89 -10.36 12.54
CA LYS A 134 1.60 -10.80 11.32
C LYS A 134 0.65 -11.33 10.25
N GLN A 135 -0.32 -12.17 10.64
CA GLN A 135 -1.31 -12.71 9.70
C GLN A 135 -2.23 -11.60 9.15
N GLU A 136 -2.64 -10.66 9.99
CA GLU A 136 -3.47 -9.52 9.58
C GLU A 136 -2.71 -8.63 8.58
N CYS A 137 -1.41 -8.39 8.81
CA CYS A 137 -0.54 -7.69 7.86
C CYS A 137 -0.41 -8.46 6.54
N TYR A 138 -0.21 -9.78 6.60
CA TYR A 138 -0.13 -10.61 5.40
C TYR A 138 -1.41 -10.51 4.56
N ASP A 139 -2.57 -10.68 5.19
CA ASP A 139 -3.87 -10.64 4.53
C ASP A 139 -4.16 -9.26 3.93
N LEU A 140 -3.75 -8.18 4.61
CA LEU A 140 -3.83 -6.81 4.12
C LEU A 140 -3.05 -6.65 2.79
N PHE A 141 -1.81 -7.14 2.71
CA PHE A 141 -1.03 -7.07 1.46
C PHE A 141 -1.63 -7.91 0.35
N VAL A 142 -2.12 -9.11 0.66
CA VAL A 142 -2.80 -9.98 -0.31
C VAL A 142 -4.07 -9.32 -0.83
N GLN A 143 -4.84 -8.68 0.05
CA GLN A 143 -6.04 -7.93 -0.33
C GLN A 143 -5.68 -6.73 -1.23
N ALA A 144 -4.63 -5.97 -0.89
CA ALA A 144 -4.16 -4.87 -1.72
C ALA A 144 -3.75 -5.34 -3.12
N ALA A 145 -3.01 -6.44 -3.20
CA ALA A 145 -2.64 -7.06 -4.48
C ALA A 145 -3.88 -7.54 -5.26
N GLN A 146 -4.86 -8.16 -4.60
CA GLN A 146 -6.09 -8.60 -5.25
C GLN A 146 -6.89 -7.42 -5.83
N GLN A 147 -7.01 -6.33 -5.08
CA GLN A 147 -7.66 -5.12 -5.56
C GLN A 147 -6.98 -4.51 -6.80
N GLU A 148 -5.65 -4.58 -6.91
CA GLU A 148 -4.94 -4.14 -8.12
C GLU A 148 -5.15 -5.11 -9.30
N LYS A 149 -5.33 -6.41 -9.06
CA LYS A 149 -5.72 -7.37 -10.10
C LYS A 149 -7.15 -7.13 -10.58
N ASP A 150 -8.09 -6.87 -9.67
CA ASP A 150 -9.48 -6.52 -9.99
C ASP A 150 -9.55 -5.16 -10.72
N TRP A 151 -8.65 -4.23 -10.38
CA TRP A 151 -8.50 -2.99 -11.13
C TRP A 151 -8.04 -3.22 -12.56
N ALA A 152 -7.17 -4.20 -12.81
CA ALA A 152 -6.76 -4.56 -14.16
C ALA A 152 -7.94 -5.03 -15.02
N ASP A 153 -8.92 -5.73 -14.43
CA ASP A 153 -10.18 -6.08 -15.10
C ASP A 153 -10.94 -4.84 -15.58
N TYR A 154 -11.08 -3.84 -14.71
CA TYR A 154 -11.72 -2.59 -15.07
C TYR A 154 -10.92 -1.81 -16.14
N LEU A 155 -9.60 -1.75 -15.98
CA LEU A 155 -8.70 -1.00 -16.86
C LEU A 155 -8.72 -1.51 -18.31
N PHE A 156 -8.80 -2.84 -18.48
CA PHE A 156 -8.75 -3.49 -19.80
C PHE A 156 -10.11 -4.01 -20.29
N ARG A 157 -11.22 -3.62 -19.66
CA ARG A 157 -12.58 -4.09 -20.00
C ARG A 157 -12.97 -3.83 -21.47
N ASP A 158 -12.46 -2.75 -22.05
CA ASP A 158 -12.75 -2.30 -23.41
C ASP A 158 -11.62 -2.65 -24.41
N GLY A 159 -10.60 -3.40 -23.96
CA GLY A 159 -9.46 -3.84 -24.76
C GLY A 159 -8.11 -3.59 -24.08
N SER A 160 -7.11 -4.37 -24.48
CA SER A 160 -5.72 -4.22 -24.05
C SER A 160 -4.90 -3.36 -25.01
N MET A 161 -3.65 -3.07 -24.64
CA MET A 161 -2.68 -2.39 -25.51
C MET A 161 -1.43 -3.23 -25.77
N ILE A 162 -0.69 -2.88 -26.83
CA ILE A 162 0.60 -3.52 -27.12
C ILE A 162 1.53 -3.29 -25.92
N GLY A 163 2.11 -4.37 -25.40
CA GLY A 163 3.02 -4.34 -24.25
C GLY A 163 2.34 -4.34 -22.87
N LEU A 164 1.02 -4.19 -22.79
CA LEU A 164 0.30 -4.25 -21.52
C LEU A 164 -1.14 -4.76 -21.66
N ASN A 165 -1.43 -5.86 -20.97
CA ASN A 165 -2.77 -6.43 -20.86
C ASN A 165 -3.02 -6.87 -19.41
N LYS A 166 -4.24 -7.36 -19.13
CA LYS A 166 -4.63 -7.84 -17.80
C LYS A 166 -3.65 -8.86 -17.25
N ASP A 167 -3.33 -9.90 -18.03
CA ASP A 167 -2.48 -10.99 -17.56
C ASP A 167 -1.09 -10.50 -17.18
N ILE A 168 -0.45 -9.71 -18.04
CA ILE A 168 0.87 -9.12 -17.78
C ILE A 168 0.83 -8.24 -16.51
N LEU A 169 -0.19 -7.39 -16.36
CA LEU A 169 -0.31 -6.53 -15.20
C LEU A 169 -0.53 -7.34 -13.90
N CYS A 170 -1.36 -8.38 -13.94
CA CYS A 170 -1.54 -9.30 -12.81
C CYS A 170 -0.23 -10.01 -12.42
N GLN A 171 0.57 -10.44 -13.39
CA GLN A 171 1.88 -11.02 -13.12
C GLN A 171 2.82 -10.00 -12.47
N TYR A 172 2.75 -8.73 -12.89
CA TYR A 172 3.56 -7.67 -12.31
C TYR A 172 3.13 -7.37 -10.87
N VAL A 173 1.82 -7.33 -10.59
CA VAL A 173 1.28 -7.20 -9.23
C VAL A 173 1.84 -8.30 -8.33
N GLU A 174 1.84 -9.57 -8.77
CA GLU A 174 2.39 -10.67 -7.98
C GLU A 174 3.90 -10.52 -7.75
N TYR A 175 4.64 -10.19 -8.81
CA TYR A 175 6.07 -9.98 -8.76
C TYR A 175 6.45 -8.89 -7.76
N ILE A 176 5.84 -7.70 -7.85
CA ILE A 176 6.18 -6.58 -6.97
C ILE A 176 5.71 -6.85 -5.54
N THR A 177 4.53 -7.46 -5.35
CA THR A 177 4.00 -7.77 -4.02
C THR A 177 4.94 -8.69 -3.25
N ASN A 178 5.44 -9.76 -3.87
CA ASN A 178 6.41 -10.66 -3.25
C ASN A 178 7.66 -9.90 -2.76
N ILE A 179 8.22 -9.03 -3.61
CA ILE A 179 9.41 -8.24 -3.25
C ILE A 179 9.12 -7.33 -2.05
N ARG A 180 7.96 -6.64 -2.06
CA ARG A 180 7.63 -5.66 -1.01
C ARG A 180 7.27 -6.34 0.31
N MET A 181 6.59 -7.48 0.28
CA MET A 181 6.29 -8.27 1.48
C MET A 181 7.56 -8.83 2.10
N GLN A 182 8.48 -9.35 1.29
CA GLN A 182 9.76 -9.85 1.78
C GLN A 182 10.60 -8.75 2.46
N ALA A 183 10.59 -7.53 1.90
CA ALA A 183 11.34 -6.39 2.44
C ALA A 183 10.87 -5.96 3.86
N VAL A 184 9.64 -6.30 4.24
CA VAL A 184 9.09 -6.06 5.59
C VAL A 184 8.95 -7.32 6.44
N GLY A 185 9.49 -8.46 5.97
CA GLY A 185 9.54 -9.71 6.73
C GLY A 185 8.27 -10.56 6.70
N LEU A 186 7.38 -10.35 5.73
CA LEU A 186 6.21 -11.18 5.50
C LEU A 186 6.53 -12.35 4.55
N ASP A 187 5.76 -13.44 4.66
CA ASP A 187 5.86 -14.59 3.77
C ASP A 187 5.36 -14.25 2.35
N LEU A 188 5.85 -14.99 1.36
CA LEU A 188 5.51 -14.73 -0.05
C LEU A 188 4.15 -15.34 -0.42
N PRO A 189 3.15 -14.55 -0.84
CA PRO A 189 1.83 -15.08 -1.20
C PRO A 189 1.77 -15.70 -2.59
N PHE A 190 2.70 -15.36 -3.49
CA PHE A 190 2.66 -15.77 -4.89
C PHE A 190 3.90 -16.57 -5.29
N GLN A 191 3.80 -17.31 -6.39
CA GLN A 191 4.94 -18.03 -6.96
C GLN A 191 6.02 -17.06 -7.43
N THR A 192 7.28 -17.32 -7.04
CA THR A 192 8.44 -16.54 -7.46
C THR A 192 8.59 -16.57 -8.98
N ARG A 193 8.75 -15.38 -9.58
CA ARG A 193 8.92 -15.18 -11.02
C ARG A 193 9.91 -14.06 -11.30
N SER A 194 10.45 -14.01 -12.51
CA SER A 194 11.19 -12.85 -13.01
C SER A 194 10.24 -11.67 -13.28
N ASN A 195 10.79 -10.46 -13.35
CA ASN A 195 10.01 -9.27 -13.70
C ASN A 195 9.32 -9.48 -15.07
N PRO A 196 7.98 -9.43 -15.16
CA PRO A 196 7.26 -9.67 -16.41
C PRO A 196 7.29 -8.47 -17.36
N ILE A 197 7.73 -7.30 -16.92
CA ILE A 197 7.73 -6.07 -17.72
C ILE A 197 9.04 -5.29 -17.55
N PRO A 198 9.59 -4.70 -18.62
CA PRO A 198 10.87 -3.98 -18.57
C PRO A 198 10.76 -2.56 -17.97
N VAL A 199 9.86 -2.34 -17.01
CA VAL A 199 9.61 -0.99 -16.44
C VAL A 199 10.82 -0.47 -15.66
N ASP A 200 11.69 -1.39 -15.21
CA ASP A 200 12.92 -1.07 -14.50
C ASP A 200 13.83 -0.11 -15.27
N GLN A 201 13.75 -0.05 -16.61
CA GLN A 201 14.52 0.92 -17.40
C GLN A 201 14.05 2.38 -17.22
N TYR A 202 12.78 2.58 -16.86
CA TYR A 202 12.22 3.89 -16.53
C TYR A 202 12.39 4.25 -15.06
N LEU A 203 12.54 3.24 -14.22
CA LEU A 203 12.82 3.36 -12.79
C LEU A 203 14.34 3.37 -12.52
N ALA A 204 15.18 3.07 -13.51
CA ALA A 204 16.63 3.11 -13.37
C ALA A 204 17.11 4.55 -13.16
N GLY A 205 17.75 4.80 -12.01
CA GLY A 205 18.15 6.14 -11.55
C GLY A 205 17.23 6.72 -10.48
N VAL A 206 16.24 5.94 -10.04
CA VAL A 206 15.51 6.08 -8.78
C VAL A 206 16.21 5.26 -7.70
#